data_AF-A0A1Z9WNM2-F1
#
_entry.id   AF-A0A1Z9WNM2-F1
#
_cell.length_a   1.000
_cell.length_b   1.000
_cell.length_c   1.000
_cell.angle_alpha   90.00
_cell.angle_beta   90.00
_cell.angle_gamma   90.00
#
_symmetry.space_group_name_H-M   'P 1'
#
loop_
_entity.id
_entity.type
_entity.pdbx_description
1 polymer ?
#
loop_
_entity_poly.entity_id
_entity_poly.type
_entity_poly.pdbx_seq_one_letter_code
_entity_poly.pdbx_strand_id
1 'polypeptide(L)'
;MIDPTGSGSAQMIMDHIKAYQTRVEQTHQPETAIPPTEVNKPQFNEAVRALVNSVNEAQMESAEMRAAFERGDDIPLTDVVLSMQKSSLAFEATLQVRNKVLKAYEDIMNMPV
;
A
#
# COMPACT_ATOMS: atom_id res chain seq x y z
N MET A 1 -57.79 38.10 -25.81
CA MET A 1 -57.39 38.32 -24.40
C MET A 1 -57.23 36.94 -23.77
N ILE A 2 -55.97 36.48 -23.74
CA ILE A 2 -55.30 35.44 -22.91
C ILE A 2 -55.85 34.00 -22.90
N ASP A 3 -55.01 33.09 -23.43
CA ASP A 3 -55.16 31.64 -23.60
C ASP A 3 -55.25 30.80 -22.30
N PRO A 4 -55.97 29.66 -22.30
CA PRO A 4 -56.11 28.72 -21.17
C PRO A 4 -55.11 27.54 -21.14
N THR A 5 -53.96 27.60 -21.84
CA THR A 5 -53.04 26.45 -22.02
C THR A 5 -51.91 26.31 -20.97
N GLY A 6 -51.90 27.11 -19.90
CA GLY A 6 -50.80 27.14 -18.92
C GLY A 6 -50.90 26.19 -17.72
N SER A 7 -52.07 25.61 -17.43
CA SER A 7 -52.31 24.87 -16.17
C SER A 7 -51.90 23.40 -16.23
N GLY A 8 -51.96 22.76 -17.40
CA GLY A 8 -51.64 21.34 -17.57
C GLY A 8 -50.13 21.06 -17.59
N SER A 9 -49.34 21.98 -18.14
CA SER A 9 -47.88 21.87 -18.20
C SER A 9 -47.22 22.08 -16.83
N ALA A 10 -47.75 22.97 -15.98
CA ALA A 10 -47.29 23.14 -14.61
C ALA A 10 -47.49 21.88 -13.75
N GLN A 11 -48.62 21.20 -13.92
CA GLN A 11 -48.91 19.95 -13.21
C GLN A 11 -47.95 18.82 -13.64
N MET A 12 -47.65 18.72 -14.94
CA MET A 12 -46.70 17.73 -15.47
C MET A 12 -45.26 17.99 -15.03
N ILE A 13 -44.84 19.26 -14.94
CA ILE A 13 -43.50 19.61 -14.42
C ILE A 13 -43.40 19.25 -12.94
N MET A 14 -44.45 19.49 -12.15
CA MET A 14 -44.45 19.14 -10.73
C MET A 14 -44.37 17.62 -10.49
N ASP A 15 -45.05 16.84 -11.33
CA ASP A 15 -45.00 15.38 -11.28
C ASP A 15 -43.62 14.84 -11.67
N HIS A 16 -42.97 15.50 -12.64
CA HIS A 16 -41.59 15.21 -13.04
C HIS A 16 -40.61 15.49 -11.91
N ILE A 17 -40.77 16.61 -11.19
CA ILE A 17 -39.90 16.97 -10.05
C ILE A 17 -40.04 15.95 -8.91
N LYS A 18 -41.26 15.51 -8.59
CA LYS A 18 -41.50 14.49 -7.56
C LYS A 18 -40.87 13.15 -7.93
N ALA A 19 -41.01 12.72 -9.18
CA ALA A 19 -40.40 11.49 -9.67
C ALA A 19 -38.86 11.54 -9.62
N TYR A 20 -38.26 12.71 -9.87
CA TYR A 20 -36.83 12.92 -9.71
C TYR A 20 -36.40 12.90 -8.23
N GLN A 21 -37.17 13.50 -7.32
CA GLN A 21 -36.86 13.47 -5.89
C GLN A 21 -36.84 12.04 -5.33
N THR A 22 -37.83 11.21 -5.68
CA THR A 22 -37.84 9.80 -5.24
C THR A 22 -36.69 8.98 -5.84
N ARG A 23 -36.25 9.30 -7.06
CA ARG A 23 -35.07 8.66 -7.67
C ARG A 23 -33.77 9.04 -6.98
N VAL A 24 -33.63 10.30 -6.58
CA VAL A 24 -32.45 10.78 -5.84
C VAL A 24 -32.42 10.16 -4.43
N GLU A 25 -33.56 9.98 -3.77
CA GLU A 25 -33.63 9.25 -2.49
C GLU A 25 -33.28 7.75 -2.63
N GLN A 26 -33.68 7.10 -3.73
CA GLN A 26 -33.36 5.68 -3.97
C GLN A 26 -31.89 5.43 -4.34
N THR A 27 -31.16 6.43 -4.87
CA THR A 27 -29.70 6.35 -5.07
C THR A 27 -28.89 6.59 -3.79
N HIS A 28 -29.53 6.91 -2.67
CA HIS A 28 -28.91 6.96 -1.33
C HIS A 28 -29.25 5.71 -0.50
N GLN A 29 -29.34 4.54 -1.13
CA GLN A 29 -29.08 3.32 -0.37
C GLN A 29 -27.62 3.41 0.10
N PRO A 30 -27.34 3.44 1.42
CA PRO A 30 -25.99 3.26 1.86
C PRO A 30 -25.58 1.89 1.33
N GLU A 31 -24.71 1.90 0.33
CA GLU A 31 -23.89 0.77 -0.05
C GLU A 31 -23.48 0.12 1.27
N THR A 32 -23.96 -1.11 1.51
CA THR A 32 -23.63 -1.86 2.72
C THR A 32 -22.15 -1.69 2.93
N ALA A 33 -21.80 -0.89 3.95
CA ALA A 33 -20.43 -0.54 4.23
C ALA A 33 -19.68 -1.87 4.28
N ILE A 34 -18.76 -2.06 3.33
CA ILE A 34 -17.78 -3.13 3.43
C ILE A 34 -17.24 -2.95 4.86
N PRO A 35 -17.45 -3.93 5.77
CA PRO A 35 -16.98 -3.78 7.14
C PRO A 35 -15.51 -3.37 7.02
N PRO A 36 -15.04 -2.38 7.81
CA PRO A 36 -13.64 -2.01 7.76
C PRO A 36 -12.89 -3.30 7.98
N THR A 37 -12.21 -3.79 6.95
CA THR A 37 -11.28 -4.89 7.12
C THR A 37 -10.31 -4.33 8.14
N GLU A 38 -10.41 -4.80 9.38
CA GLU A 38 -9.49 -4.52 10.46
C GLU A 38 -8.11 -4.84 9.89
N VAL A 39 -7.43 -3.80 9.41
CA VAL A 39 -6.10 -3.93 8.86
C VAL A 39 -5.28 -4.35 10.06
N ASN A 40 -4.96 -5.64 10.10
CA ASN A 40 -4.27 -6.29 11.20
C ASN A 40 -2.89 -5.63 11.36
N LYS A 41 -2.83 -4.55 12.12
CA LYS A 41 -1.61 -3.80 12.44
C LYS A 41 -0.95 -4.52 13.60
N PRO A 42 -0.01 -5.42 13.29
CA PRO A 42 1.41 -5.14 13.60
C PRO A 42 2.41 -5.63 12.53
N GLN A 43 1.98 -6.05 11.34
CA GLN A 43 2.87 -6.74 10.38
C GLN A 43 4.02 -5.89 9.82
N PHE A 44 3.86 -4.57 9.71
CA PHE A 44 4.87 -3.72 9.09
C PHE A 44 6.16 -3.61 9.92
N ASN A 45 6.04 -3.32 11.23
CA ASN A 45 7.20 -3.22 12.11
C ASN A 45 7.93 -4.56 12.23
N GLU A 46 7.18 -5.66 12.20
CA GLU A 46 7.71 -7.01 12.21
C GLU A 46 8.45 -7.33 10.90
N ALA A 47 7.90 -6.94 9.75
CA ALA A 47 8.55 -7.07 8.45
C ALA A 47 9.84 -6.24 8.34
N VAL A 48 9.85 -5.00 8.85
CA VAL A 48 11.06 -4.16 8.89
C VAL A 48 12.12 -4.78 9.79
N ARG A 49 11.74 -5.28 10.98
CA ARG A 49 12.66 -5.99 11.87
C ARG A 49 13.22 -7.24 11.21
N ALA A 50 12.37 -8.03 10.54
CA ALA A 50 12.79 -9.22 9.81
C ALA A 50 13.78 -8.88 8.68
N LEU A 51 13.54 -7.80 7.93
CA LEU A 51 14.45 -7.32 6.89
C LEU A 51 15.81 -6.91 7.45
N VAL A 52 15.83 -6.12 8.53
CA VAL A 52 17.09 -5.70 9.17
C VAL A 52 17.87 -6.90 9.70
N ASN A 53 17.17 -7.86 10.32
CA ASN A 53 17.80 -9.10 10.78
C ASN A 53 18.36 -9.92 9.61
N SER A 54 17.61 -10.05 8.51
CA SER A 54 18.05 -10.78 7.32
C SER A 54 19.29 -10.16 6.67
N VAL A 55 19.40 -8.82 6.63
CA VAL A 55 20.63 -8.15 6.15
C VAL A 55 21.82 -8.44 7.05
N ASN A 56 21.63 -8.38 8.37
CA ASN A 56 22.69 -8.71 9.32
C ASN A 56 23.16 -10.16 9.13
N GLU A 57 22.22 -11.08 8.99
CA GLU A 57 22.49 -12.50 8.77
C GLU A 57 23.31 -12.71 7.48
N ALA A 58 22.90 -12.10 6.36
CA ALA A 58 23.64 -12.18 5.09
C ALA A 58 25.06 -11.60 5.21
N GLN A 59 25.21 -10.47 5.92
CA GLN A 59 26.51 -9.86 6.18
C GLN A 59 27.43 -10.78 7.01
N MET A 60 26.89 -11.40 8.06
CA MET A 60 27.62 -12.36 8.89
C MET A 60 28.02 -13.60 8.10
N GLU A 61 27.09 -14.18 7.33
CA GLU A 61 27.32 -15.35 6.48
C GLU A 61 28.45 -15.09 5.48
N SER A 62 28.45 -13.90 4.86
CA SER A 62 29.51 -13.51 3.92
C SER A 62 30.84 -13.27 4.58
N ALA A 63 30.86 -12.73 5.81
CA ALA A 63 32.10 -12.58 6.57
C ALA A 63 32.67 -13.94 6.98
N GLU A 64 31.81 -14.88 7.38
CA GLU A 64 32.18 -16.24 7.74
C GLU A 64 32.76 -16.99 6.53
N MET A 65 32.07 -16.98 5.39
CA MET A 65 32.56 -17.63 4.16
C MET A 65 33.92 -17.06 3.72
N ARG A 66 34.11 -15.74 3.82
CA ARG A 66 35.41 -15.12 3.55
C ARG A 66 36.50 -15.60 4.51
N ALA A 67 36.22 -15.60 5.81
CA ALA A 67 37.18 -16.05 6.81
C ALA A 67 37.53 -17.54 6.64
N ALA A 68 36.54 -18.37 6.32
CA ALA A 68 36.73 -19.79 6.07
C ALA A 68 37.60 -20.04 4.81
N PHE A 69 37.34 -19.31 3.72
CA PHE A 69 38.19 -19.33 2.54
C PHE A 69 39.62 -18.86 2.82
N GLU A 70 39.80 -17.78 3.58
CA GLU A 70 41.12 -17.25 3.96
C GLU A 70 41.92 -18.22 4.86
N ARG A 71 41.24 -19.06 5.65
CA ARG A 71 41.88 -20.13 6.45
C ARG A 71 42.20 -21.39 5.65
N GLY A 72 41.79 -21.47 4.38
CA GLY A 72 42.00 -22.62 3.51
C GLY A 72 40.98 -23.74 3.69
N ASP A 73 39.79 -23.45 4.22
CA ASP A 73 38.66 -24.40 4.20
C ASP A 73 38.27 -24.71 2.74
N ASP A 74 37.71 -25.90 2.49
CA ASP A 74 37.31 -26.37 1.14
C ASP A 74 36.00 -25.70 0.66
N ILE A 75 36.04 -24.38 0.57
CA ILE A 75 34.93 -23.55 0.10
C ILE A 75 35.32 -22.94 -1.25
N PRO A 76 34.53 -23.14 -2.31
CA PRO A 76 34.80 -22.51 -3.59
C PRO A 76 34.79 -20.98 -3.48
N LEU A 77 35.79 -20.32 -4.10
CA LEU A 77 35.81 -18.85 -4.20
C LEU A 77 34.51 -18.30 -4.82
N THR A 78 33.88 -19.06 -5.71
CA THR A 78 32.59 -18.70 -6.32
C THR A 78 31.49 -18.51 -5.29
N ASP A 79 31.47 -19.32 -4.25
CA ASP A 79 30.42 -19.29 -3.22
C ASP A 79 30.60 -18.07 -2.31
N VAL A 80 31.85 -17.75 -1.96
CA VAL A 80 32.22 -16.52 -1.24
C VAL A 80 31.79 -15.28 -2.02
N VAL A 81 32.11 -15.22 -3.32
CA VAL A 81 31.74 -14.07 -4.16
C VAL A 81 30.22 -13.98 -4.31
N LEU A 82 29.54 -15.12 -4.49
CA LEU A 82 28.09 -15.16 -4.59
C LEU A 82 27.42 -14.70 -3.29
N SER A 83 27.95 -15.06 -2.12
CA SER A 83 27.41 -14.60 -0.83
C SER A 83 27.58 -13.10 -0.66
N MET A 84 28.74 -12.55 -1.05
CA MET A 84 28.99 -11.12 -1.04
C MET A 84 28.01 -10.37 -1.95
N GLN A 85 27.70 -10.91 -3.13
CA GLN A 85 26.72 -10.36 -4.05
C GLN A 85 25.29 -10.40 -3.47
N LYS A 86 24.89 -11.55 -2.89
CA LYS A 86 23.60 -11.68 -2.20
C LYS A 86 23.44 -10.65 -1.09
N SER A 87 24.46 -10.47 -0.26
CA SER A 87 24.46 -9.50 0.84
C SER A 87 24.34 -8.07 0.36
N SER A 88 25.04 -7.73 -0.73
CA SER A 88 24.99 -6.40 -1.33
C SER A 88 23.58 -6.10 -1.88
N LEU A 89 22.99 -7.07 -2.58
CA LEU A 89 21.63 -6.95 -3.11
C LEU A 89 20.57 -6.84 -1.99
N ALA A 90 20.68 -7.66 -0.93
CA ALA A 90 19.79 -7.61 0.22
C ALA A 90 19.85 -6.27 0.96
N PHE A 91 21.05 -5.71 1.09
CA PHE A 91 21.24 -4.38 1.66
C PHE A 91 20.59 -3.29 0.81
N GLU A 92 20.78 -3.32 -0.52
CA GLU A 92 20.15 -2.36 -1.43
C GLU A 92 18.61 -2.44 -1.37
N ALA A 93 18.06 -3.65 -1.38
CA ALA A 93 16.62 -3.86 -1.24
C ALA A 93 16.10 -3.25 0.08
N THR A 94 16.84 -3.39 1.17
CA THR A 94 16.48 -2.81 2.47
C THR A 94 16.50 -1.29 2.46
N LEU A 95 17.46 -0.66 1.79
CA LEU A 95 17.46 0.80 1.59
C LEU A 95 16.24 1.26 0.81
N GLN A 96 15.84 0.52 -0.24
CA GLN A 96 14.64 0.86 -1.01
C GLN A 96 13.36 0.76 -0.17
N VAL A 97 13.23 -0.27 0.67
CA VAL A 97 12.11 -0.42 1.59
C VAL A 97 12.09 0.74 2.58
N ARG A 98 13.23 1.03 3.23
CA ARG A 98 13.36 2.17 4.16
C ARG A 98 12.88 3.48 3.52
N ASN A 99 13.32 3.76 2.30
CA ASN A 99 12.96 4.99 1.61
C ASN A 99 11.46 5.04 1.28
N LYS A 100 10.85 3.93 0.83
CA LYS A 100 9.39 3.85 0.61
C LYS A 100 8.61 4.11 1.90
N VAL A 101 9.10 3.60 3.02
CA VAL A 101 8.44 3.71 4.32
C VAL A 101 8.48 5.14 4.83
N LEU A 102 9.65 5.79 4.74
CA LEU A 102 9.79 7.20 5.10
C LEU A 102 8.87 8.07 4.25
N LYS A 103 8.79 7.79 2.95
CA LYS A 103 7.87 8.49 2.05
C LYS A 103 6.40 8.27 2.43
N ALA A 104 5.98 7.04 2.71
CA ALA A 104 4.62 6.76 3.14
C ALA A 104 4.26 7.47 4.45
N TYR A 105 5.20 7.58 5.39
CA TYR A 105 5.02 8.36 6.61
C TYR A 105 4.87 9.86 6.32
N GLU A 106 5.73 10.40 5.46
CA GLU A 106 5.66 11.79 5.00
C GLU A 106 4.35 12.12 4.27
N ASP A 107 3.90 11.22 3.38
CA ASP A 107 2.64 11.36 2.63
C ASP A 107 1.43 11.42 3.56
N ILE A 108 1.41 10.61 4.64
CA ILE A 108 0.35 10.66 5.66
C ILE A 108 0.38 12.00 6.42
N MET A 109 1.57 12.51 6.74
CA MET A 109 1.74 13.76 7.48
C MET A 109 1.33 14.99 6.66
N ASN A 110 1.53 14.95 5.35
CA ASN A 110 1.20 16.02 4.41
C ASN A 110 -0.23 15.96 3.86
N MET A 111 -1.02 14.95 4.25
CA MET A 111 -2.43 14.86 3.85
C MET A 111 -3.23 15.97 4.57
N PRO A 112 -3.92 16.86 3.85
CA PRO A 112 -4.76 17.86 4.49
C PRO A 112 -5.92 17.16 5.22
N VAL A 113 -6.11 17.52 6.49
CA VAL A 113 -7.28 17.13 7.29
C VAL A 113 -8.54 17.87 6.86
#